data_AF-A0A530K3R3-F1
#
_entry.id   AF-A0A530K3R3-F1
#
_cell.length_a   1.000
_cell.length_b   1.000
_cell.length_c   1.000
_cell.angle_alpha   90.00
_cell.angle_beta   90.00
_cell.angle_gamma   90.00
#
_symmetry.space_group_name_H-M   'P 1'
#
loop_
_entity.id
_entity.type
_entity.pdbx_description
1 polymer ?
#
loop_
_entity_poly.entity_id
_entity_poly.type
_entity_poly.pdbx_seq_one_letter_code
_entity_poly.pdbx_strand_id
1 'polypeptide(L)' 'MRPDLVARLGENVPRYTSYPTAPHFHPGVDAAVCRGWLQALGEDDDISLYLHIPYCDKLCWFCACHTKQ' A
#
# COMPACT_ATOMS: atom_id res chain seq x y z
N MET A 1 2.45 -23.27 -19.39
CA MET A 1 1.34 -22.64 -18.65
C MET A 1 0.34 -23.73 -18.28
N ARG A 2 -0.19 -23.79 -17.05
CA ARG A 2 -1.13 -24.83 -16.58
C ARG A 2 -2.58 -24.32 -16.66
N PRO A 3 -3.33 -24.62 -17.74
CA PRO A 3 -4.65 -24.04 -17.97
C PRO A 3 -5.68 -24.49 -16.93
N ASP A 4 -5.51 -25.70 -16.39
CA ASP A 4 -6.34 -26.26 -15.32
C ASP A 4 -6.25 -25.46 -14.02
N LEU A 5 -5.08 -24.89 -13.71
CA LEU A 5 -4.90 -24.06 -12.52
C LEU A 5 -5.51 -22.67 -12.71
N VAL A 6 -5.36 -22.08 -13.89
CA VAL A 6 -5.97 -20.77 -14.20
C VAL A 6 -7.49 -20.88 -14.14
N ALA A 7 -8.08 -21.94 -14.68
CA ALA A 7 -9.52 -22.18 -14.60
C ALA A 7 -10.03 -22.36 -13.16
N ARG A 8 -9.18 -22.87 -12.24
CA ARG A 8 -9.55 -23.11 -10.83
C ARG A 8 -9.28 -21.92 -9.91
N LEU A 9 -8.30 -21.07 -10.23
CA LEU A 9 -7.76 -20.04 -9.33
C LEU A 9 -7.76 -18.63 -9.92
N GLY A 10 -8.27 -18.43 -11.15
CA GLY A 10 -8.27 -17.16 -11.86
C GLY A 10 -9.36 -16.17 -11.45
N GLU A 11 -9.96 -16.35 -10.27
CA GLU A 11 -11.01 -15.50 -9.74
C GLU A 11 -10.47 -14.16 -9.21
N ASN A 12 -11.36 -13.18 -9.04
CA ASN A 12 -11.02 -11.91 -8.40
C ASN A 12 -10.71 -12.13 -6.91
N VAL A 13 -9.44 -11.98 -6.54
CA VAL A 13 -8.96 -12.15 -5.16
C VAL A 13 -8.38 -10.85 -4.61
N PRO A 14 -8.31 -10.69 -3.27
CA PRO A 14 -7.64 -9.55 -2.65
C PRO A 14 -6.19 -9.43 -3.12
N ARG A 15 -5.78 -8.20 -3.43
CA ARG A 15 -4.37 -7.91 -3.71
C ARG A 15 -3.63 -7.71 -2.38
N TYR A 16 -2.65 -8.57 -2.11
CA TYR A 16 -1.78 -8.45 -0.94
C TYR A 16 -0.62 -7.50 -1.23
N THR A 17 -0.82 -6.20 -1.00
CA THR A 17 0.21 -5.16 -1.17
C THR A 17 1.09 -4.97 0.08
N SER A 18 0.61 -5.42 1.24
CA SER A 18 1.31 -5.37 2.52
C SER A 18 0.75 -6.45 3.46
N TYR A 19 1.48 -6.74 4.55
CA TYR A 19 0.98 -7.58 5.63
C TYR A 19 1.36 -6.99 7.01
N PRO A 20 0.40 -6.75 7.92
CA PRO A 20 -1.05 -6.83 7.71
C PRO A 20 -1.56 -5.89 6.61
N THR A 21 -2.72 -6.21 6.05
CA THR A 21 -3.34 -5.42 4.96
C THR A 21 -4.02 -4.15 5.50
N ALA A 22 -4.25 -3.16 4.64
CA ALA A 22 -4.86 -1.87 5.00
C ALA A 22 -6.18 -1.91 5.82
N PRO A 23 -7.08 -2.90 5.67
CA PRO A 23 -8.25 -3.03 6.54
C PRO A 23 -7.95 -3.19 8.04
N HIS A 24 -6.71 -3.53 8.39
CA HIS A 24 -6.25 -3.60 9.78
C HIS A 24 -5.79 -2.25 10.33
N PHE A 25 -5.80 -1.17 9.53
CA PHE A 25 -5.47 0.16 10.03
C PHE A 25 -6.52 0.60 11.05
N HIS A 26 -6.07 1.07 12.21
CA HIS A 26 -6.93 1.45 13.32
C HIS A 26 -6.31 2.65 14.06
N PRO A 27 -7.10 3.43 14.82
CA PRO A 27 -6.63 4.67 15.45
C PRO A 27 -5.65 4.46 16.62
N GLY A 28 -5.27 3.22 16.93
CA GLY A 28 -4.31 2.91 18.01
C GLY A 28 -2.85 3.02 17.59
N VAL A 29 -2.57 3.16 16.29
CA VAL A 29 -1.26 3.59 15.80
C VAL A 29 -1.28 5.10 15.72
N ASP A 30 -0.78 5.75 16.76
CA ASP A 30 -0.81 7.20 16.92
C ASP A 30 0.59 7.83 16.69
N ALA A 31 0.68 9.13 16.94
CA ALA A 31 1.92 9.87 16.78
C ALA A 31 3.03 9.42 17.74
N ALA A 32 2.70 8.91 18.94
CA ALA A 32 3.69 8.42 19.90
C ALA A 32 4.28 7.09 19.42
N VAL A 33 3.44 6.18 18.93
CA VAL A 33 3.87 4.91 18.32
C VAL A 33 4.80 5.17 17.13
N CYS A 34 4.38 6.03 16.19
CA CYS A 34 5.20 6.36 15.01
C CYS A 34 6.54 6.99 15.39
N ARG A 35 6.58 7.86 16.41
CA ARG A 35 7.83 8.47 16.90
C ARG A 35 8.76 7.41 17.49
N GLY A 36 8.22 6.45 18.23
CA GLY A 36 8.99 5.33 18.76
C GLY A 36 9.66 4.51 17.66
N TRP A 37 8.95 4.25 16.55
CA TRP A 37 9.54 3.56 15.40
C TRP A 37 10.68 4.35 14.74
N LEU A 38 10.50 5.66 14.57
CA LEU A 38 11.55 6.52 14.00
C LEU A 38 12.79 6.62 14.91
N GLN A 39 12.60 6.64 16.22
CA GLN A 39 13.71 6.65 17.19
C GLN A 39 14.47 5.32 17.25
N ALA A 40 13.85 4.22 16.80
CA ALA A 40 14.48 2.90 16.78
C ALA A 40 15.35 2.68 15.52
N LEU A 41 15.35 3.60 14.57
CA LEU A 41 16.23 3.54 13.40
C LEU A 41 17.69 3.76 13.81
N GLY A 42 18.58 2.92 13.29
CA GLY A 42 20.02 3.06 13.44
C GLY A 42 20.60 4.16 12.54
N GLU A 43 21.82 4.61 12.86
CA GLU A 43 22.53 5.61 12.04
C GLU A 43 22.85 5.11 10.62
N ASP A 44 22.99 3.79 10.46
CA ASP A 44 23.33 3.13 9.19
C ASP A 44 22.11 2.56 8.44
N ASP A 45 20.88 2.80 8.92
CA ASP A 45 19.67 2.30 8.24
C ASP A 45 19.37 3.09 6.97
N ASP A 46 19.20 2.39 5.85
CA ASP A 46 18.79 3.00 4.58
C ASP A 46 17.34 3.52 4.65
N ILE A 47 17.15 4.78 4.25
CA ILE A 47 15.83 5.43 4.25
C ILE A 47 15.26 5.45 2.83
N SER A 48 14.03 4.98 2.68
CA SER A 48 13.22 5.17 1.48
C SER A 48 12.13 6.21 1.72
N LEU A 49 12.03 7.21 0.84
CA LEU A 49 11.02 8.26 0.92
C LEU A 49 9.94 8.05 -0.15
N TYR A 50 8.68 8.06 0.28
CA TYR A 50 7.52 8.02 -0.61
C TYR A 50 6.81 9.38 -0.59
N LEU A 51 6.64 9.98 -1.76
CA LEU A 51 5.88 11.21 -1.96
C LEU A 51 4.69 10.92 -2.87
N HIS A 52 3.48 11.19 -2.39
CA HIS A 52 2.26 11.01 -3.17
C HIS A 52 1.88 12.27 -3.94
N ILE A 53 1.85 12.21 -5.26
CA ILE A 53 1.40 13.30 -6.15
C ILE A 53 0.01 12.92 -6.69
N PRO A 54 -1.08 13.47 -6.15
CA PRO A 54 -2.42 12.98 -6.45
C PRO A 54 -3.06 13.67 -7.68
N TYR A 55 -2.29 14.40 -8.49
CA TYR A 55 -2.81 15.20 -9.59
C TYR A 55 -2.59 14.52 -10.94
N CYS A 56 -3.60 14.60 -11.81
CA CYS A 56 -3.54 14.10 -13.17
C CYS A 56 -4.06 15.18 -14.13
N ASP A 57 -3.44 15.33 -15.30
CA ASP A 57 -3.93 16.24 -16.35
C ASP A 57 -5.34 15.84 -16.83
N LYS A 58 -5.59 14.52 -16.91
CA LYS A 58 -6.89 13.94 -17.25
C LYS A 58 -7.16 12.70 -16.41
N LEU A 59 -8.43 12.50 -16.04
CA LEU A 59 -8.87 11.30 -15.35
C LEU A 59 -9.15 10.17 -16.34
N CYS A 60 -8.52 9.01 -16.12
CA CYS A 60 -8.79 7.79 -16.88
C CYS A 60 -9.99 7.04 -16.27
N TRP A 61 -10.89 6.55 -17.11
CA TRP A 61 -12.10 5.81 -16.68
C TRP A 61 -11.81 4.53 -15.89
N PHE A 62 -10.63 3.95 -16.06
CA PHE A 62 -10.17 2.73 -15.37
C PHE A 62 -9.29 3.02 -14.14
N CYS A 63 -9.01 4.28 -13.82
CA CYS A 63 -8.08 4.63 -12.76
C CYS A 63 -8.69 4.33 -11.38
N ALA A 64 -7.97 3.54 -10.57
CA ALA A 64 -8.30 3.24 -9.17
C ALA A 64 -7.26 3.79 -8.20
N CYS A 65 -6.43 4.74 -8.63
CA CYS A 65 -5.43 5.38 -7.79
C CYS A 65 -6.07 6.42 -6.86
N HIS A 66 -5.42 6.72 -5.75
CA HIS A 66 -5.83 7.82 -4.88
C HIS A 66 -5.47 9.17 -5.51
N THR A 67 -6.39 9.76 -6.27
CA THR A 67 -6.21 11.07 -6.92
C THR A 67 -7.01 12.16 -6.19
N LYS A 68 -6.55 13.42 -6.29
CA LYS A 68 -7.29 14.62 -5.91
C LYS A 68 -7.81 15.27 -7.20
N GLN A 69 -9.06 15.72 -7.17
CA GLN A 69 -9.64 16.55 -8.23
C GLN A 69 -9.02 17.95 -8.21
#